data_AF-A0A8I1ZV30-F1
#
_entry.id   AF-A0A8I1ZV30-F1
#
_cell.length_a   1.000
_cell.length_b   1.000
_cell.length_c   1.000
_cell.angle_alpha   90.00
_cell.angle_beta   90.00
_cell.angle_gamma   90.00
#
_symmetry.space_group_name_H-M   'P 1'
#
loop_
_entity.id
_entity.type
_entity.pdbx_description
1 polymer ?
#
loop_
_entity_poly.entity_id
_entity_poly.type
_entity_poly.pdbx_seq_one_letter_code
_entity_poly.pdbx_strand_id
1 'polypeptide(L)'
;MPLLFQSLSHGEIPFGFFNIETDMILLQNYFFFASDMAENVIKLAENKEESQEQTWPIYILGEGQIGNLMGAISGVVFQGFIGEVYTHFPFPHEPERFKQNPEGYKTRGLIEKIVSRYTGLTTITVTVHTQEQRLYIGDYHFNKPGFHALLGYLWAGGYPKWKDGVKPSYILKMREAIERSSNPLFSDITVFN
;
A
#
# COMPACT_ATOMS: atom_id res chain seq x y z
N MET A 1 -9.35 4.26 -0.52
CA MET A 1 -8.98 5.63 -0.89
C MET A 1 -7.76 6.07 -0.11
N PRO A 2 -6.77 6.69 -0.76
CA PRO A 2 -5.56 7.12 -0.08
C PRO A 2 -5.88 8.17 0.99
N LEU A 3 -5.20 8.09 2.13
CA LEU A 3 -5.22 9.11 3.19
C LEU A 3 -3.83 9.69 3.36
N LEU A 4 -3.73 10.81 4.07
CA LEU A 4 -2.44 11.40 4.42
C LEU A 4 -1.84 10.72 5.64
N PHE A 5 -0.55 10.40 5.55
CA PHE A 5 0.24 9.81 6.62
C PHE A 5 1.52 10.61 6.82
N GLN A 6 1.97 10.72 8.06
CA GLN A 6 3.18 11.43 8.40
C GLN A 6 4.43 10.63 8.01
N SER A 7 5.24 11.18 7.12
CA SER A 7 6.64 10.83 6.94
C SER A 7 7.52 11.82 7.70
N LEU A 8 8.64 11.33 8.25
CA LEU A 8 9.66 12.18 8.86
C LEU A 8 10.47 12.98 7.82
N SER A 9 10.52 12.49 6.57
CA SER A 9 11.29 13.11 5.49
C SER A 9 10.49 14.13 4.67
N HIS A 10 9.20 13.86 4.42
CA HIS A 10 8.41 14.57 3.40
C HIS A 10 7.14 15.21 3.95
N GLY A 11 6.93 15.21 5.27
CA GLY A 11 5.68 15.69 5.87
C GLY A 11 4.53 14.71 5.63
N GLU A 12 3.32 15.23 5.41
CA GLU A 12 2.16 14.42 5.07
C GLU A 12 2.23 13.94 3.62
N ILE A 13 2.17 12.63 3.42
CA ILE A 13 2.18 12.00 2.10
C ILE A 13 0.97 11.07 1.93
N PRO A 14 0.40 10.96 0.72
CA PRO A 14 -0.75 10.09 0.48
C PRO A 14 -0.29 8.63 0.48
N PHE A 15 -1.04 7.78 1.18
CA PHE A 15 -0.89 6.34 1.16
C PHE A 15 -2.23 5.64 1.10
N GLY A 16 -2.32 4.60 0.28
CA GLY A 16 -3.43 3.66 0.29
C GLY A 16 -3.97 3.24 -1.07
N PHE A 17 -5.10 2.53 -1.04
CA PHE A 17 -5.77 2.06 -2.26
C PHE A 17 -6.37 3.23 -3.02
N PHE A 18 -6.00 3.37 -4.30
CA PHE A 18 -6.56 4.39 -5.19
C PHE A 18 -7.75 3.88 -6.00
N ASN A 19 -7.99 2.57 -6.07
CA ASN A 19 -9.16 1.96 -6.71
C ASN A 19 -9.60 0.71 -5.93
N ILE A 20 -10.91 0.57 -5.70
CA ILE A 20 -11.45 -0.49 -4.82
C ILE A 20 -11.43 -1.89 -5.44
N GLU A 21 -11.30 -2.01 -6.76
CA GLU A 21 -11.29 -3.30 -7.48
C GLU A 21 -9.89 -3.89 -7.66
N THR A 22 -8.86 -3.18 -7.18
CA THR A 22 -7.46 -3.60 -7.27
C THR A 22 -6.87 -3.68 -5.87
N ASP A 23 -5.90 -4.57 -5.67
CA ASP A 23 -5.09 -4.57 -4.45
C ASP A 23 -3.85 -3.66 -4.56
N MET A 24 -3.75 -2.82 -5.60
CA MET A 24 -2.63 -1.90 -5.75
C MET A 24 -2.80 -0.67 -4.85
N ILE A 25 -1.72 -0.31 -4.17
CA ILE A 25 -1.65 0.86 -3.30
C ILE A 25 -0.56 1.80 -3.78
N LEU A 26 -0.73 3.08 -3.43
CA LEU A 26 0.30 4.10 -3.62
C LEU A 26 0.88 4.53 -2.28
N LEU A 27 2.14 4.94 -2.30
CA LEU A 27 2.83 5.74 -1.32
C LEU A 27 3.46 6.91 -2.08
N GLN A 28 2.77 8.06 -2.12
CA GLN A 28 3.11 9.20 -2.97
C GLN A 28 3.25 8.82 -4.46
N ASN A 29 4.45 8.52 -4.94
CA ASN A 29 4.75 8.13 -6.32
C ASN A 29 5.21 6.68 -6.47
N TYR A 30 5.31 5.93 -5.36
CA TYR A 30 5.62 4.51 -5.35
C TYR A 30 4.32 3.72 -5.38
N PHE A 31 4.21 2.77 -6.29
CA PHE A 31 3.03 1.92 -6.47
C PHE A 31 3.44 0.46 -6.31
N PHE A 32 2.71 -0.28 -5.50
CA PHE A 32 2.98 -1.68 -5.24
C PHE A 32 1.69 -2.43 -4.90
N PHE A 33 1.67 -3.73 -5.14
CA PHE A 33 0.55 -4.57 -4.75
C PHE A 33 0.55 -4.76 -3.24
N ALA A 34 -0.61 -4.65 -2.60
CA ALA A 34 -0.76 -4.87 -1.17
C ALA A 34 -0.40 -6.31 -0.78
N SER A 35 -0.57 -7.26 -1.69
CA SER A 35 -0.07 -8.63 -1.55
C SER A 35 1.46 -8.68 -1.44
N ASP A 36 2.18 -7.95 -2.29
CA ASP A 36 3.66 -7.88 -2.26
C ASP A 36 4.16 -7.15 -1.01
N MET A 37 3.52 -6.02 -0.63
CA MET A 37 3.87 -5.35 0.63
C MET A 37 3.65 -6.27 1.83
N ALA A 38 2.52 -6.97 1.89
CA ALA A 38 2.23 -7.89 2.97
C ALA A 38 3.27 -9.01 3.06
N GLU A 39 3.70 -9.58 1.94
CA GLU A 39 4.75 -10.59 1.91
C GLU A 39 6.09 -10.03 2.42
N ASN A 40 6.47 -8.83 2.01
CA ASN A 40 7.71 -8.22 2.49
C ASN A 40 7.65 -7.87 3.99
N VAL A 41 6.49 -7.41 4.47
CA VAL A 41 6.29 -7.17 5.91
C VAL A 41 6.36 -8.48 6.71
N ILE A 42 5.86 -9.61 6.18
CA ILE A 42 6.06 -10.92 6.79
C ILE A 42 7.55 -11.24 6.92
N LYS A 43 8.34 -11.02 5.86
CA LYS A 43 9.80 -11.22 5.90
C LYS A 43 10.47 -10.31 6.94
N LEU A 44 10.03 -9.05 7.07
CA LEU A 44 10.52 -8.13 8.11
C LEU A 44 10.19 -8.65 9.52
N ALA A 45 8.99 -9.20 9.71
CA ALA A 45 8.51 -9.72 10.99
C ALA A 45 9.23 -11.02 11.41
N GLU A 46 9.66 -11.83 10.45
CA GLU A 46 10.40 -13.07 10.70
C GLU A 46 11.89 -12.83 10.98
N ASN A 47 12.46 -11.72 10.49
CA ASN A 47 13.85 -11.34 10.76
C ASN A 47 14.02 -10.75 12.17
N LYS A 48 15.08 -11.17 12.87
CA LYS A 48 15.42 -10.75 14.24
C LYS A 48 16.65 -9.84 14.32
N GLU A 49 17.26 -9.54 13.18
CA GLU A 49 18.44 -8.67 13.11
C GLU A 49 18.11 -7.24 13.55
N GLU A 50 19.06 -6.60 14.23
CA GLU A 50 18.90 -5.23 14.72
C GLU A 50 18.78 -4.21 13.58
N SER A 51 19.46 -4.49 12.47
CA SER A 51 19.31 -3.77 11.21
C SER A 51 19.08 -4.78 10.11
N GLN A 52 18.13 -4.46 9.23
CA GLN A 52 17.78 -5.31 8.11
C GLN A 52 17.57 -4.46 6.88
N GLU A 53 17.96 -5.02 5.74
CA GLU A 53 17.78 -4.43 4.43
C GLU A 53 17.00 -5.42 3.56
N GLN A 54 16.00 -4.91 2.85
CA GLN A 54 15.21 -5.69 1.90
C GLN A 54 15.06 -4.95 0.59
N THR A 55 15.04 -5.69 -0.52
CA THR A 55 14.74 -5.15 -1.83
C THR A 55 13.27 -5.37 -2.16
N TRP A 56 12.50 -4.30 -2.32
CA TRP A 56 11.07 -4.39 -2.61
C TRP A 56 10.81 -4.07 -4.09
N PRO A 57 10.12 -4.96 -4.84
CA PRO A 57 9.72 -4.68 -6.21
C PRO A 57 8.56 -3.66 -6.22
N ILE A 58 8.73 -2.55 -6.95
CA ILE A 58 7.74 -1.48 -7.03
C ILE A 58 7.67 -0.86 -8.44
N TYR A 59 6.63 -0.10 -8.69
CA TYR A 59 6.52 0.80 -9.83
C TYR A 59 6.69 2.24 -9.35
N ILE A 60 7.61 2.99 -9.96
CA ILE A 60 7.80 4.41 -9.66
C ILE A 60 7.24 5.21 -10.83
N LEU A 61 6.22 6.03 -10.57
CA LEU A 61 5.60 6.88 -11.58
C LEU A 61 6.04 8.33 -11.40
N GLY A 62 6.37 9.00 -12.50
CA GLY A 62 6.53 10.46 -12.49
C GLY A 62 5.19 11.17 -12.30
N GLU A 63 5.21 12.42 -11.82
CA GLU A 63 4.01 13.20 -11.53
C GLU A 63 3.02 13.24 -12.71
N GLY A 64 3.52 13.50 -13.93
CA GLY A 64 2.71 13.51 -15.15
C GLY A 64 2.19 12.13 -15.59
N GLN A 65 2.68 11.04 -15.01
CA GLN A 65 2.26 9.67 -15.32
C GLN A 65 1.22 9.14 -14.35
N ILE A 66 1.15 9.66 -13.12
CA ILE A 66 0.21 9.21 -12.09
C ILE A 66 -1.24 9.49 -12.51
N GLY A 67 -1.52 10.71 -12.96
CA GLY A 67 -2.85 11.15 -13.33
C GLY A 67 -3.61 11.86 -12.21
N ASN A 68 -4.90 12.16 -12.45
CA ASN A 68 -5.76 12.91 -11.52
C ASN A 68 -6.79 12.00 -10.87
N LEU A 69 -6.55 11.59 -9.61
CA LEU A 69 -7.44 10.71 -8.86
C LEU A 69 -8.84 11.30 -8.68
N MET A 70 -8.95 12.57 -8.30
CA MET A 70 -10.26 13.20 -8.08
C MET A 70 -11.05 13.36 -9.38
N GLY A 71 -10.37 13.68 -10.48
CA GLY A 71 -10.96 13.74 -11.82
C GLY A 71 -11.41 12.38 -12.35
N ALA A 72 -10.68 11.31 -12.02
CA ALA A 72 -11.04 9.95 -12.37
C ALA A 72 -12.26 9.45 -11.58
N ILE A 73 -12.32 9.76 -10.28
CA ILE A 73 -13.46 9.43 -9.41
C ILE A 73 -14.73 10.13 -9.85
N SER A 74 -14.65 11.40 -10.28
CA SER A 74 -15.80 12.13 -10.80
C SER A 74 -16.22 11.69 -12.21
N GLY A 75 -15.45 10.82 -12.86
CA GLY A 75 -15.70 10.34 -14.22
C GLY A 75 -15.47 11.39 -15.31
N VAL A 76 -14.76 12.48 -15.01
CA VAL A 76 -14.57 13.62 -15.92
C VAL A 76 -13.20 13.58 -16.61
N VAL A 77 -12.16 13.11 -15.91
CA VAL A 77 -10.78 13.13 -16.42
C VAL A 77 -10.13 11.76 -16.22
N PHE A 78 -9.89 11.06 -17.32
CA PHE A 78 -9.16 9.78 -17.34
C PHE A 78 -7.77 10.01 -17.96
N GLN A 79 -6.84 10.50 -17.14
CA GLN A 79 -5.44 10.73 -17.53
C GLN A 79 -4.48 10.00 -16.60
N GLY A 80 -3.30 9.66 -17.11
CA GLY A 80 -2.28 8.91 -16.38
C GLY A 80 -2.73 7.50 -16.01
N PHE A 81 -1.89 6.83 -15.25
CA PHE A 81 -2.10 5.46 -14.79
C PHE A 81 -3.40 5.29 -14.02
N ILE A 82 -3.66 6.17 -13.04
CA ILE A 82 -4.89 6.12 -12.23
C ILE A 82 -6.11 6.27 -13.13
N GLY A 83 -6.10 7.26 -14.03
CA GLY A 83 -7.21 7.50 -14.95
C GLY A 83 -7.50 6.27 -15.82
N GLU A 84 -6.45 5.63 -16.36
CA GLU A 84 -6.64 4.43 -17.18
C GLU A 84 -7.24 3.26 -16.36
N VAL A 85 -6.78 3.03 -15.11
CA VAL A 85 -7.40 2.03 -14.22
C VAL A 85 -8.89 2.32 -14.01
N TYR A 86 -9.28 3.59 -13.84
CA TYR A 86 -10.68 3.98 -13.68
C TYR A 86 -11.54 3.83 -14.94
N THR A 87 -10.94 3.70 -16.14
CA THR A 87 -11.72 3.34 -17.35
C THR A 87 -12.13 1.86 -17.33
N HIS A 88 -11.36 1.01 -16.67
CA HIS A 88 -11.67 -0.42 -16.46
C HIS A 88 -12.54 -0.64 -15.22
N PHE A 89 -12.27 0.10 -14.15
CA PHE A 89 -12.93 -0.01 -12.85
C PHE A 89 -13.47 1.36 -12.40
N PRO A 90 -14.57 1.82 -12.99
CA PRO A 90 -15.15 3.13 -12.66
C PRO A 90 -15.62 3.18 -11.21
N PHE A 91 -15.69 4.40 -10.65
CA PHE A 91 -16.22 4.58 -9.31
C PHE A 91 -17.67 4.11 -9.24
N PRO A 92 -18.07 3.35 -8.19
CA PRO A 92 -19.42 2.81 -8.12
C PRO A 92 -20.45 3.94 -7.99
N HIS A 93 -21.57 3.82 -8.71
CA HIS A 93 -22.70 4.75 -8.60
C HIS A 93 -23.41 4.63 -7.24
N GLU A 94 -23.40 3.44 -6.66
CA GLU A 94 -24.01 3.11 -5.37
C GLU A 94 -22.97 3.26 -4.24
N PRO A 95 -23.15 4.20 -3.30
CA PRO A 95 -22.20 4.42 -2.20
C PRO A 95 -21.95 3.18 -1.33
N GLU A 96 -22.92 2.28 -1.23
CA GLU A 96 -22.84 1.04 -0.44
C GLU A 96 -21.83 0.05 -1.06
N ARG A 97 -21.66 0.10 -2.38
CA ARG A 97 -20.71 -0.72 -3.12
C ARG A 97 -19.29 -0.18 -3.06
N PHE A 98 -19.09 1.04 -2.55
CA PHE A 98 -17.77 1.58 -2.30
C PHE A 98 -17.14 0.86 -1.11
N LYS A 99 -16.55 -0.31 -1.39
CA LYS A 99 -15.88 -1.21 -0.45
C LYS A 99 -14.65 -1.81 -1.12
N GLN A 100 -13.55 -1.91 -0.38
CA GLN A 100 -12.32 -2.50 -0.90
C GLN A 100 -12.55 -3.98 -1.21
N ASN A 101 -12.35 -4.38 -2.46
CA ASN A 101 -12.56 -5.74 -2.91
C ASN A 101 -11.44 -6.65 -2.35
N PRO A 102 -11.75 -7.65 -1.49
CA PRO A 102 -10.74 -8.56 -0.97
C PRO A 102 -10.13 -9.47 -2.06
N GLU A 103 -10.79 -9.57 -3.20
CA GLU A 103 -10.29 -10.30 -4.36
C GLU A 103 -9.56 -9.40 -5.37
N GLY A 104 -9.20 -8.18 -5.00
CA GLY A 104 -8.47 -7.24 -5.87
C GLY A 104 -7.18 -7.82 -6.45
N TYR A 105 -6.53 -8.77 -5.76
CA TYR A 105 -5.36 -9.49 -6.27
C TYR A 105 -5.63 -10.26 -7.58
N LYS A 106 -6.89 -10.62 -7.87
CA LYS A 106 -7.26 -11.30 -9.13
C LYS A 106 -7.15 -10.37 -10.35
N THR A 107 -7.16 -9.05 -10.14
CA THR A 107 -7.01 -8.08 -11.23
C THR A 107 -5.55 -7.75 -11.54
N ARG A 108 -4.59 -8.28 -10.76
CA ARG A 108 -3.14 -8.04 -10.89
C ARG A 108 -2.65 -8.12 -12.33
N GLY A 109 -2.94 -9.20 -13.05
CA GLY A 109 -2.46 -9.38 -14.41
C GLY A 109 -2.99 -8.34 -15.42
N LEU A 110 -4.14 -7.71 -15.14
CA LEU A 110 -4.62 -6.55 -15.91
C LEU A 110 -3.87 -5.28 -15.47
N ILE A 111 -3.76 -5.04 -14.16
CA ILE A 111 -3.11 -3.84 -13.62
C ILE A 111 -1.64 -3.77 -14.01
N GLU A 112 -0.92 -4.89 -14.00
CA GLU A 112 0.47 -4.98 -14.48
C GLU A 112 0.60 -4.57 -15.95
N LYS A 113 -0.33 -5.00 -16.81
CA LYS A 113 -0.36 -4.58 -18.23
C LYS A 113 -0.64 -3.09 -18.39
N ILE A 114 -1.45 -2.50 -17.51
CA ILE A 114 -1.76 -1.08 -17.52
C ILE A 114 -0.53 -0.28 -17.08
N VAL A 115 0.00 -0.55 -15.88
CA VAL A 115 1.12 0.20 -15.30
C VAL A 115 2.39 0.10 -16.17
N SER A 116 2.60 -1.03 -16.86
CA SER A 116 3.76 -1.22 -17.76
C SER A 116 3.80 -0.25 -18.95
N ARG A 117 2.67 0.40 -19.29
CA ARG A 117 2.64 1.47 -20.31
C ARG A 117 3.18 2.80 -19.80
N TYR A 118 3.25 2.98 -18.48
CA TYR A 118 3.69 4.20 -17.83
C TYR A 118 5.09 4.06 -17.25
N THR A 119 5.39 2.92 -16.62
CA THR A 119 6.69 2.68 -16.00
C THR A 119 7.01 1.19 -15.93
N GLY A 120 8.30 0.86 -15.83
CA GLY A 120 8.76 -0.52 -15.64
C GLY A 120 8.74 -0.93 -14.17
N LEU A 121 8.67 -2.24 -13.92
CA LEU A 121 8.95 -2.78 -12.60
C LEU A 121 10.41 -2.49 -12.24
N THR A 122 10.63 -1.91 -11.08
CA THR A 122 11.96 -1.62 -10.52
C THR A 122 12.01 -2.07 -9.07
N THR A 123 13.07 -1.72 -8.36
CA THR A 123 13.23 -2.04 -6.94
C THR A 123 13.64 -0.83 -6.14
N ILE A 124 13.16 -0.77 -4.90
CA ILE A 124 13.69 0.13 -3.86
C ILE A 124 14.33 -0.67 -2.74
N THR A 125 15.20 0.00 -1.99
CA THR A 125 15.73 -0.53 -0.74
C THR A 125 14.82 -0.11 0.41
N VAL A 126 14.44 -1.08 1.23
CA VAL A 126 13.77 -0.88 2.51
C VAL A 126 14.72 -1.24 3.63
N THR A 127 15.01 -0.28 4.50
CA THR A 127 15.96 -0.44 5.59
C THR A 127 15.27 -0.22 6.92
N VAL A 128 15.51 -1.09 7.89
CA VAL A 128 15.02 -0.94 9.26
C VAL A 128 16.20 -0.87 10.21
N HIS A 129 16.18 0.11 11.10
CA HIS A 129 17.10 0.23 12.22
C HIS A 129 16.29 0.18 13.51
N THR A 130 16.21 -1.01 14.11
CA THR A 130 15.32 -1.26 15.26
C THR A 130 15.73 -0.47 16.51
N GLN A 131 17.02 -0.28 16.76
CA GLN A 131 17.52 0.53 17.88
C GLN A 131 17.17 2.02 17.73
N GLU A 132 17.27 2.55 16.50
CA GLU A 132 16.93 3.95 16.20
C GLU A 132 15.42 4.16 16.01
N GLN A 133 14.63 3.08 15.97
CA GLN A 133 13.21 3.08 15.61
C GLN A 133 12.94 3.76 14.25
N ARG A 134 13.87 3.61 13.31
CA ARG A 134 13.80 4.21 11.97
C ARG A 134 13.54 3.15 10.92
N LEU A 135 12.66 3.50 9.98
CA LEU A 135 12.31 2.68 8.85
C LEU A 135 12.30 3.53 7.58
N TYR A 136 13.00 3.08 6.57
CA TYR A 136 13.12 3.73 5.27
C TYR A 136 12.44 2.85 4.22
N ILE A 137 11.49 3.40 3.48
CA ILE A 137 10.88 2.78 2.30
C ILE A 137 11.32 3.60 1.09
N GLY A 138 12.44 3.23 0.47
CA GLY A 138 13.13 4.08 -0.49
C GLY A 138 13.41 5.45 0.11
N ASP A 139 12.93 6.51 -0.52
CA ASP A 139 13.14 7.89 -0.08
C ASP A 139 12.27 8.31 1.13
N TYR A 140 11.32 7.47 1.55
CA TYR A 140 10.36 7.80 2.62
C TYR A 140 10.79 7.27 3.97
N HIS A 141 11.02 8.18 4.92
CA HIS A 141 11.36 7.84 6.30
C HIS A 141 10.13 7.84 7.21
N PHE A 142 10.02 6.81 8.04
CA PHE A 142 9.00 6.64 9.07
C PHE A 142 9.64 6.28 10.41
N ASN A 143 9.00 6.75 11.49
CA ASN A 143 9.17 6.12 12.79
C ASN A 143 8.24 4.91 12.92
N LYS A 144 8.44 4.14 13.98
CA LYS A 144 7.61 2.97 14.30
C LYS A 144 6.09 3.27 14.32
N PRO A 145 5.57 4.31 15.02
CA PRO A 145 4.14 4.63 14.98
C PRO A 145 3.61 4.96 13.58
N GLY A 146 4.36 5.72 12.77
CA GLY A 146 3.99 6.07 11.41
C GLY A 146 3.89 4.84 10.52
N PHE A 147 4.87 3.94 10.61
CA PHE A 147 4.84 2.67 9.89
C PHE A 147 3.66 1.78 10.33
N HIS A 148 3.41 1.68 11.65
CA HIS A 148 2.25 0.94 12.17
C HIS A 148 0.92 1.51 11.64
N ALA A 149 0.81 2.83 11.49
CA ALA A 149 -0.39 3.43 10.91
C ALA A 149 -0.64 2.97 9.46
N LEU A 150 0.42 2.81 8.65
CA LEU A 150 0.30 2.25 7.29
C LEU A 150 -0.24 0.81 7.33
N LEU A 151 0.27 -0.01 8.25
CA LEU A 151 -0.19 -1.40 8.42
C LEU A 151 -1.64 -1.46 8.92
N GLY A 152 -2.03 -0.54 9.80
CA GLY A 152 -3.40 -0.40 10.28
C GLY A 152 -4.38 -0.05 9.16
N TYR A 153 -3.96 0.84 8.26
CA TYR A 153 -4.74 1.17 7.07
C TYR A 153 -4.97 -0.08 6.20
N LEU A 154 -3.91 -0.85 5.93
CA LEU A 154 -4.04 -2.09 5.16
C LEU A 154 -4.92 -3.12 5.84
N TRP A 155 -4.75 -3.30 7.15
CA TRP A 155 -5.59 -4.18 7.96
C TRP A 155 -7.08 -3.83 7.85
N ALA A 156 -7.41 -2.54 7.92
CA ALA A 156 -8.78 -2.06 7.81
C ALA A 156 -9.38 -2.25 6.40
N GLY A 157 -8.55 -2.37 5.36
CA GLY A 157 -8.96 -2.32 3.96
C GLY A 157 -9.06 -0.89 3.46
N GLY A 158 -8.25 -0.02 4.03
CA GLY A 158 -8.32 1.41 3.90
C GLY A 158 -9.67 1.98 4.33
N TYR A 159 -9.98 3.15 3.77
CA TYR A 159 -11.31 3.74 3.80
C TYR A 159 -11.79 3.67 2.34
N PRO A 160 -12.62 2.67 2.00
CA PRO A 160 -13.89 2.41 2.71
C PRO A 160 -14.02 1.09 3.52
N LYS A 161 -12.91 0.46 3.91
CA LYS A 161 -12.83 -0.87 4.53
C LYS A 161 -13.11 -2.01 3.57
N TRP A 162 -12.71 -3.21 3.98
CA TRP A 162 -12.98 -4.44 3.23
C TRP A 162 -14.47 -4.72 3.02
N LYS A 163 -14.81 -5.16 1.81
CA LYS A 163 -16.14 -5.64 1.45
C LYS A 163 -16.55 -6.79 2.35
N ASP A 164 -17.76 -6.72 2.90
CA ASP A 164 -18.35 -7.70 3.82
C ASP A 164 -17.48 -7.99 5.07
N GLY A 165 -16.52 -7.13 5.39
CA GLY A 165 -15.55 -7.33 6.47
C GLY A 165 -14.50 -8.42 6.20
N VAL A 166 -14.49 -9.00 4.99
CA VAL A 166 -13.63 -10.12 4.61
C VAL A 166 -12.24 -9.61 4.28
N LYS A 167 -11.22 -10.11 4.99
CA LYS A 167 -9.82 -9.75 4.75
C LYS A 167 -9.17 -10.76 3.79
N PRO A 168 -8.36 -10.31 2.82
CA PRO A 168 -7.57 -11.21 1.99
C PRO A 168 -6.61 -12.07 2.81
N SER A 169 -6.27 -13.25 2.30
CA SER A 169 -5.38 -14.19 2.98
C SER A 169 -4.00 -13.60 3.26
N TYR A 170 -3.46 -12.75 2.38
CA TYR A 170 -2.17 -12.10 2.58
C TYR A 170 -2.20 -11.11 3.75
N ILE A 171 -3.31 -10.40 3.98
CA ILE A 171 -3.48 -9.51 5.14
C ILE A 171 -3.56 -10.31 6.45
N LEU A 172 -4.28 -11.43 6.44
CA LEU A 172 -4.39 -12.31 7.61
C LEU A 172 -3.03 -12.91 7.98
N LYS A 173 -2.28 -13.43 7.00
CA LYS A 173 -0.92 -13.95 7.20
C LYS A 173 0.05 -12.88 7.70
N MET A 174 -0.04 -11.67 7.15
CA MET A 174 0.78 -10.53 7.59
C MET A 174 0.53 -10.22 9.07
N ARG A 175 -0.74 -10.12 9.49
CA ARG A 175 -1.08 -9.93 10.90
C ARG A 175 -0.52 -11.05 11.78
N GLU A 176 -0.72 -12.31 11.39
CA GLU A 176 -0.27 -13.48 12.17
C GLU A 176 1.25 -13.50 12.34
N ALA A 177 2.01 -13.19 11.28
CA ALA A 177 3.46 -13.08 11.33
C ALA A 177 3.91 -11.95 12.27
N ILE A 178 3.24 -10.80 12.22
CA ILE A 178 3.52 -9.66 13.09
C ILE A 178 3.23 -10.00 14.56
N GLU A 179 2.09 -10.61 14.86
CA GLU A 179 1.70 -10.98 16.24
C GLU A 179 2.66 -11.99 16.88
N ARG A 180 3.28 -12.86 16.05
CA ARG A 180 4.30 -13.82 16.50
C ARG A 180 5.72 -13.27 16.45
N SER A 181 5.90 -12.06 15.92
CA SER A 181 7.22 -11.48 15.72
C SER A 181 7.90 -11.16 17.04
N SER A 182 9.21 -11.41 17.08
CA SER A 182 10.09 -10.90 18.15
C SER A 182 10.87 -9.66 17.70
N ASN A 183 10.60 -9.14 16.50
CA ASN A 183 11.26 -7.97 15.97
C ASN A 183 10.76 -6.70 16.68
N PRO A 184 11.65 -5.87 17.28
CA PRO A 184 11.26 -4.67 18.00
C PRO A 184 10.47 -3.64 17.18
N LEU A 185 10.59 -3.68 15.84
CA LEU A 185 9.76 -2.86 14.96
C LEU A 185 8.27 -3.07 15.22
N PHE A 186 7.87 -4.30 15.55
CA PHE A 186 6.47 -4.67 15.73
C PHE A 186 6.03 -4.79 17.19
N SER A 187 6.92 -4.56 18.17
CA SER A 187 6.49 -4.57 19.57
C SER A 187 5.41 -3.51 19.80
N ASP A 188 4.47 -3.77 20.71
CA ASP A 188 3.44 -2.80 21.12
C ASP A 188 2.52 -2.33 19.97
N ILE A 189 2.47 -3.03 18.85
CA ILE A 189 1.57 -2.69 17.75
C ILE A 189 0.11 -2.84 18.20
N THR A 190 -0.70 -1.79 18.03
CA THR A 190 -2.10 -1.76 18.48
C THR A 190 -3.12 -1.60 17.35
N VAL A 191 -2.64 -1.42 16.12
CA VAL A 191 -3.49 -1.07 14.96
C VAL A 191 -4.35 -2.24 14.42
N PHE A 192 -4.18 -3.44 14.97
CA PHE A 192 -4.96 -4.62 14.58
C PHE A 192 -6.14 -4.94 15.50
N ASN A 193 -6.26 -4.19 16.60
CA ASN A 193 -7.30 -4.35 17.61
C ASN A 193 -8.67 -3.85 17.14
#